data_AF-A0A5C7N5L0-F1
#
_entry.id   AF-A0A5C7N5L0-F1
#
_cell.length_a   1.000
_cell.length_b   1.000
_cell.length_c   1.000
_cell.angle_alpha   90.00
_cell.angle_beta   90.00
_cell.angle_gamma   90.00
#
_symmetry.space_group_name_H-M   'P 1'
#
loop_
_entity.id
_entity.type
_entity.pdbx_description
1 polymer ?
#
loop_
_entity_poly.entity_id
_entity_poly.type
_entity_poly.pdbx_seq_one_letter_code
_entity_poly.pdbx_strand_id
1 'polypeptide(L)'
;MKKPLLWVGLTIAGLSLGASGRHSSEAKILDQIREIERRMGENDGPTLSAIDPFLRDRQDAAKGLAALIAGGERHPPTVVYFCADPDALDCPSVYADDTPHLGEILRGVERVPPGGAAGLKIKVSRELRGGRRDVYRAHMGDMHERGNAALVPVPLGRDGRVRADFSTEDGSGLVVLFAGPADGSRRFKFVWWLGPAGGPQ
;
A
#
# COMPACT_ATOMS: atom_id res chain seq x y z
N MET A 1 -52.19 4.52 29.47
CA MET A 1 -51.57 3.21 29.72
C MET A 1 -50.71 2.86 28.51
N LYS A 2 -49.38 2.84 28.66
CA LYS A 2 -48.38 2.62 27.59
C LYS A 2 -48.01 1.14 27.55
N LYS A 3 -47.98 0.51 26.37
CA LYS A 3 -47.39 -0.83 26.15
C LYS A 3 -45.99 -0.67 25.53
N PRO A 4 -44.97 -1.46 25.93
CA PRO A 4 -43.62 -1.28 25.44
C PRO A 4 -43.33 -2.06 24.15
N LEU A 5 -42.48 -1.44 23.32
CA LEU A 5 -41.78 -2.01 22.16
C LEU A 5 -40.85 -3.15 22.61
N LEU A 6 -40.88 -4.28 21.89
CA LEU A 6 -39.75 -5.23 21.86
C LEU A 6 -38.83 -4.82 20.70
N TRP A 7 -37.65 -4.30 21.02
CA TRP A 7 -36.55 -4.10 20.09
C TRP A 7 -35.57 -5.25 20.31
N VAL A 8 -35.44 -6.16 19.34
CA VAL A 8 -34.38 -7.18 19.35
C VAL A 8 -33.12 -6.50 18.84
N GLY A 9 -32.39 -5.87 19.76
CA GLY A 9 -31.05 -5.36 19.50
C GLY A 9 -30.04 -6.50 19.57
N LEU A 10 -29.60 -6.99 18.41
CA LEU A 10 -28.44 -7.88 18.30
C LEU A 10 -27.20 -7.08 18.70
N THR A 11 -26.75 -7.27 19.95
CA THR A 11 -25.54 -6.63 20.46
C THR A 11 -24.34 -7.45 20.00
N ILE A 12 -23.64 -6.98 18.97
CA ILE A 12 -22.31 -7.50 18.64
C ILE A 12 -21.38 -7.06 19.78
N ALA A 13 -20.93 -8.03 20.55
CA ALA A 13 -20.05 -7.86 21.68
C ALA A 13 -18.83 -7.01 21.29
N GLY A 14 -18.64 -5.91 22.03
CA GLY A 14 -17.45 -5.09 21.94
C GLY A 14 -16.21 -5.89 22.33
N LEU A 15 -15.31 -6.06 21.37
CA LEU A 15 -13.92 -6.41 21.63
C LEU A 15 -13.26 -5.22 22.33
N SER A 16 -13.06 -5.39 23.62
CA SER A 16 -12.26 -4.54 24.49
C SER A 16 -10.80 -4.58 24.01
N LEU A 17 -10.36 -3.48 23.40
CA LEU A 17 -8.96 -3.26 23.03
C LEU A 17 -8.12 -2.99 24.30
N GLY A 18 -7.72 -4.07 24.96
CA GLY A 18 -6.69 -4.07 25.99
C GLY A 18 -5.32 -3.86 25.36
N ALA A 19 -4.62 -2.84 25.85
CA ALA A 19 -3.25 -2.51 25.48
C ALA A 19 -2.26 -3.62 25.93
N SER A 20 -1.93 -4.55 25.03
CA SER A 20 -0.64 -5.25 25.01
C SER A 20 -0.51 -5.99 23.67
N GLY A 21 0.49 -5.66 22.85
CA GLY A 21 0.65 -6.38 21.57
C GLY A 21 1.41 -5.69 20.45
N ARG A 22 2.21 -4.64 20.69
CA ARG A 22 3.02 -4.02 19.62
C ARG A 22 4.12 -4.92 19.05
N HIS A 23 4.36 -6.10 19.63
CA HIS A 23 5.35 -7.07 19.16
C HIS A 23 4.78 -8.17 18.24
N SER A 24 3.45 -8.26 18.08
CA SER A 24 2.78 -9.41 17.45
C SER A 24 2.05 -9.08 16.15
N SER A 25 1.93 -7.81 15.75
CA SER A 25 1.03 -7.41 14.65
C SER A 25 1.63 -7.46 13.24
N GLU A 26 2.95 -7.35 13.06
CA GLU A 26 3.58 -7.25 11.72
C GLU A 26 3.80 -8.63 11.07
N ALA A 27 4.28 -9.63 11.82
CA ALA A 27 4.48 -11.00 11.30
C ALA A 27 3.14 -11.64 10.90
N LYS A 28 2.06 -11.21 11.58
CA LYS A 28 0.68 -11.57 11.24
C LYS A 28 0.24 -11.08 9.87
N ILE A 29 0.83 -10.04 9.29
CA ILE A 29 0.34 -9.46 8.03
C ILE A 29 0.63 -10.41 6.86
N LEU A 30 1.85 -10.94 6.76
CA LEU A 30 2.16 -11.91 5.70
C LEU A 30 1.37 -13.22 5.88
N ASP A 31 1.17 -13.67 7.13
CA ASP A 31 0.37 -14.85 7.41
C ASP A 31 -1.13 -14.61 7.12
N GLN A 32 -1.65 -13.42 7.41
CA GLN A 32 -3.00 -13.01 7.05
C GLN A 32 -3.18 -12.97 5.53
N ILE A 33 -2.21 -12.43 4.79
CA ILE A 33 -2.23 -12.44 3.32
C ILE A 33 -2.26 -13.88 2.78
N ARG A 34 -1.44 -14.78 3.34
CA ARG A 34 -1.41 -16.21 2.95
C ARG A 34 -2.75 -16.89 3.22
N GLU A 35 -3.37 -16.59 4.35
CA GLU A 35 -4.68 -17.16 4.72
C GLU A 35 -5.79 -16.66 3.78
N ILE A 36 -5.77 -15.38 3.39
CA ILE A 36 -6.68 -14.84 2.38
C ILE A 36 -6.45 -15.53 1.03
N GLU A 37 -5.19 -15.67 0.60
CA GLU A 37 -4.79 -16.38 -0.63
C GLU A 37 -5.28 -17.83 -0.64
N ARG A 38 -5.13 -18.56 0.48
CA ARG A 38 -5.62 -19.93 0.63
C ARG A 38 -7.14 -20.00 0.45
N ARG A 39 -7.89 -19.14 1.14
CA ARG A 39 -9.36 -19.10 1.07
C ARG A 39 -9.89 -18.74 -0.33
N MET A 40 -9.14 -17.95 -1.10
CA MET A 40 -9.47 -17.70 -2.51
C MET A 40 -9.32 -18.95 -3.38
N GLY A 41 -8.29 -19.76 -3.12
CA GLY A 41 -8.01 -20.99 -3.88
C GLY A 41 -8.91 -22.18 -3.57
N GLU A 42 -9.68 -22.13 -2.48
CA GLU A 42 -10.59 -23.21 -2.05
C GLU A 42 -11.98 -23.15 -2.71
N ASN A 43 -12.27 -22.09 -3.45
CA ASN A 43 -13.51 -21.94 -4.20
C ASN A 43 -13.24 -22.32 -5.66
N ASP A 44 -13.86 -23.39 -6.15
CA ASP A 44 -13.82 -23.78 -7.57
C ASP A 44 -14.48 -22.69 -8.43
N GLY A 45 -13.66 -21.79 -8.98
CA GLY A 45 -14.08 -20.75 -9.91
C GLY A 45 -15.12 -19.78 -9.34
N PRO A 46 -14.76 -18.93 -8.36
CA PRO A 46 -15.69 -17.92 -7.89
C PRO A 46 -15.91 -16.88 -8.99
N THR A 47 -17.14 -16.39 -9.11
CA THR A 47 -17.42 -15.20 -9.94
C THR A 47 -16.57 -14.03 -9.44
N LEU A 48 -16.23 -13.07 -10.32
CA LEU A 48 -15.44 -11.89 -9.93
C LEU A 48 -16.02 -11.18 -8.69
N SER A 49 -17.34 -11.15 -8.55
CA SER A 49 -18.05 -10.57 -7.39
C SER A 49 -17.81 -11.32 -6.07
N ALA A 50 -17.54 -12.63 -6.11
CA ALA A 50 -17.22 -13.43 -4.94
C ALA A 50 -15.74 -13.30 -4.52
N ILE A 51 -14.86 -12.93 -5.46
CA ILE A 51 -13.42 -12.73 -5.22
C ILE A 51 -13.11 -11.30 -4.76
N ASP A 52 -13.85 -10.30 -5.23
CA ASP A 52 -13.60 -8.87 -4.95
C ASP A 52 -13.36 -8.56 -3.45
N PRO A 53 -14.16 -9.09 -2.49
CA PRO A 53 -13.90 -8.84 -1.07
C PRO A 53 -12.54 -9.35 -0.61
N PHE A 54 -12.12 -10.54 -1.06
CA PHE A 54 -10.83 -11.11 -0.70
C PHE A 54 -9.67 -10.30 -1.27
N LEU A 55 -9.82 -9.73 -2.46
CA LEU A 55 -8.79 -8.89 -3.08
C LEU A 55 -8.63 -7.57 -2.36
N ARG A 56 -9.74 -6.96 -1.93
CA ARG A 56 -9.72 -5.78 -1.06
C ARG A 56 -9.03 -6.08 0.27
N ASP A 57 -9.44 -7.14 0.96
CA ASP A 57 -8.84 -7.55 2.24
C ASP A 57 -7.33 -7.82 2.09
N ARG A 58 -6.93 -8.47 0.99
CA ARG A 58 -5.52 -8.75 0.68
C ARG A 58 -4.74 -7.45 0.48
N GLN A 59 -5.27 -6.50 -0.28
CA GLN A 59 -4.64 -5.20 -0.52
C GLN A 59 -4.55 -4.36 0.76
N ASP A 60 -5.60 -4.33 1.58
CA ASP A 60 -5.65 -3.57 2.83
C ASP A 60 -4.69 -4.14 3.87
N ALA A 61 -4.58 -5.47 3.97
CA ALA A 61 -3.54 -6.12 4.76
C ALA A 61 -2.14 -5.70 4.26
N ALA A 62 -1.91 -5.75 2.94
CA ALA A 62 -0.60 -5.42 2.36
C ALA A 62 -0.22 -3.94 2.55
N LYS A 63 -1.18 -3.00 2.57
CA LYS A 63 -0.91 -1.59 2.93
C LYS A 63 -0.28 -1.43 4.32
N GLY A 64 -0.47 -2.40 5.23
CA GLY A 64 0.18 -2.42 6.53
C GLY A 64 1.69 -2.68 6.51
N LEU A 65 2.23 -3.23 5.41
CA LEU A 65 3.64 -3.64 5.28
C LEU A 65 4.61 -2.48 5.03
N ALA A 66 4.12 -1.35 4.53
CA ALA A 66 4.95 -0.19 4.23
C ALA A 66 4.22 1.11 4.58
N ALA A 67 4.98 2.18 4.77
CA ALA A 67 4.43 3.52 4.88
C ALA A 67 5.45 4.57 4.45
N LEU A 68 4.94 5.66 3.89
CA LEU A 68 5.70 6.88 3.62
C LEU A 68 5.51 7.82 4.80
N ILE A 69 6.60 8.36 5.32
CA ILE A 69 6.60 9.35 6.40
C ILE A 69 6.92 10.71 5.78
N ALA A 70 5.98 11.64 5.85
CA ALA A 70 6.10 13.02 5.38
C ALA A 70 5.70 13.95 6.52
N GLY A 71 6.50 14.97 6.83
CA GLY A 71 6.19 15.90 7.92
C GLY A 71 6.08 15.28 9.33
N GLY A 72 6.54 14.03 9.52
CA GLY A 72 6.36 13.27 10.76
C GLY A 72 5.08 12.43 10.82
N GLU A 73 4.19 12.57 9.84
CA GLU A 73 2.97 11.79 9.70
C GLU A 73 3.19 10.52 8.88
N ARG A 74 2.42 9.45 9.17
CA ARG A 74 2.50 8.16 8.50
C ARG A 74 1.39 8.03 7.46
N HIS A 75 1.76 7.88 6.20
CA HIS A 75 0.84 7.66 5.09
C HIS A 75 0.96 6.23 4.56
N PRO A 76 -0.13 5.43 4.57
CA PRO A 76 -0.14 4.12 3.93
C PRO A 76 -0.03 4.27 2.40
N PRO A 77 0.42 3.22 1.70
CA PRO A 77 0.41 3.19 0.23
C PRO A 77 -0.99 3.44 -0.30
N THR A 78 -1.10 4.22 -1.36
CA THR A 78 -2.35 4.41 -2.08
C THR A 78 -2.83 3.09 -2.68
N VAL A 79 -1.92 2.38 -3.37
CA VAL A 79 -2.17 1.08 -3.97
C VAL A 79 -0.97 0.15 -3.74
N VAL A 80 -1.26 -1.15 -3.67
CA VAL A 80 -0.26 -2.22 -3.53
C VAL A 80 -0.50 -3.26 -4.61
N TYR A 81 0.53 -3.55 -5.39
CA TYR A 81 0.54 -4.63 -6.37
C TYR A 81 1.35 -5.81 -5.85
N PHE A 82 0.97 -7.01 -6.28
CA PHE A 82 1.62 -8.27 -5.90
C PHE A 82 2.38 -8.80 -7.11
N CYS A 83 3.70 -8.81 -7.05
CA CYS A 83 4.53 -9.21 -8.17
C CYS A 83 4.52 -10.73 -8.34
N ALA A 84 4.20 -11.22 -9.53
CA ALA A 84 4.25 -12.64 -9.86
C ALA A 84 5.70 -13.15 -9.95
N ASP A 85 6.59 -12.30 -10.50
CA ASP A 85 8.03 -12.51 -10.53
C ASP A 85 8.71 -11.49 -9.58
N PRO A 86 9.44 -11.95 -8.54
CA PRO A 86 10.11 -11.07 -7.60
C PRO A 86 11.25 -10.25 -8.22
N ASP A 87 11.76 -10.61 -9.40
CA ASP A 87 12.78 -9.85 -10.10
C ASP A 87 12.21 -8.91 -11.18
N ALA A 88 10.94 -9.08 -11.55
CA ALA A 88 10.26 -8.19 -12.48
C ALA A 88 9.85 -6.85 -11.83
N LEU A 89 9.89 -5.78 -12.62
CA LEU A 89 9.24 -4.51 -12.29
C LEU A 89 7.76 -4.50 -12.68
N ASP A 90 7.37 -5.42 -13.55
CA ASP A 90 5.99 -5.68 -13.90
C ASP A 90 5.34 -6.53 -12.81
N CYS A 91 4.51 -5.89 -12.01
CA CYS A 91 3.78 -6.52 -10.92
C CYS A 91 2.30 -6.46 -11.30
N PRO A 92 1.80 -7.42 -12.09
CA PRO A 92 0.40 -7.44 -12.44
C PRO A 92 -0.43 -7.43 -11.14
N SER A 93 -1.34 -6.47 -11.00
CA SER A 93 -2.33 -6.56 -9.94
C SER A 93 -3.17 -7.82 -10.20
N VAL A 94 -3.97 -8.23 -9.21
CA VAL A 94 -4.91 -9.34 -9.43
C VAL A 94 -5.94 -9.04 -10.54
N TYR A 95 -6.01 -7.79 -11.02
CA TYR A 95 -6.83 -7.34 -12.14
C TYR A 95 -6.06 -6.98 -13.43
N ALA A 96 -4.75 -7.28 -13.52
CA ALA A 96 -3.76 -6.81 -14.51
C ALA A 96 -2.93 -5.61 -14.00
N ASP A 97 -1.78 -5.34 -14.62
CA ASP A 97 -0.99 -4.14 -14.32
C ASP A 97 -1.77 -2.89 -14.77
N ASP A 98 -2.73 -2.44 -13.96
CA ASP A 98 -3.52 -1.21 -14.16
C ASP A 98 -2.71 0.05 -13.80
N THR A 99 -1.38 -0.03 -13.77
CA THR A 99 -0.49 1.14 -13.74
C THR A 99 -0.91 2.21 -14.78
N PRO A 100 -1.38 1.88 -16.00
CA PRO A 100 -1.95 2.87 -16.92
C PRO A 100 -3.24 3.54 -16.42
N HIS A 101 -4.04 2.90 -15.56
CA HIS A 101 -5.28 3.43 -14.99
C HIS A 101 -5.12 4.00 -13.57
N LEU A 102 -3.88 4.12 -13.07
CA LEU A 102 -3.57 4.80 -11.80
C LEU A 102 -4.29 6.15 -11.71
N GLY A 103 -4.37 6.93 -12.80
CA GLY A 103 -5.05 8.23 -12.79
C GLY A 103 -6.54 8.18 -12.43
N GLU A 104 -7.23 7.07 -12.66
CA GLU A 104 -8.63 6.85 -12.28
C GLU A 104 -8.75 6.31 -10.86
N ILE A 105 -7.89 5.35 -10.49
CA ILE A 105 -7.78 4.78 -9.14
C ILE A 105 -7.44 5.87 -8.12
N LEU A 106 -6.65 6.85 -8.53
CA LEU A 106 -6.13 7.91 -7.68
C LEU A 106 -7.14 9.06 -7.47
N ARG A 107 -8.21 9.18 -8.27
CA ARG A 107 -9.17 10.29 -8.10
C ARG A 107 -9.83 10.25 -6.72
N GLY A 108 -9.71 11.35 -5.97
CA GLY A 108 -10.27 11.47 -4.62
C GLY A 108 -9.45 10.81 -3.53
N VAL A 109 -8.28 10.24 -3.84
CA VAL A 109 -7.35 9.75 -2.82
C VAL A 109 -6.58 10.91 -2.20
N GLU A 110 -6.42 10.87 -0.89
CA GLU A 110 -5.59 11.80 -0.13
C GLU A 110 -4.14 11.75 -0.64
N ARG A 111 -3.62 12.92 -1.02
CA ARG A 111 -2.26 13.06 -1.53
C ARG A 111 -1.27 13.25 -0.39
N VAL A 112 -0.15 12.54 -0.45
CA VAL A 112 0.91 12.68 0.55
C VAL A 112 1.68 13.98 0.29
N PRO A 113 1.95 14.82 1.30
CA PRO A 113 2.79 15.99 1.10
C PRO A 113 4.18 15.58 0.57
N PRO A 114 4.81 16.34 -0.34
CA PRO A 114 6.08 15.95 -0.96
C PRO A 114 7.30 15.97 0.00
N GLY A 115 7.07 16.11 1.32
CA GLY A 115 8.07 15.97 2.38
C GLY A 115 8.78 17.27 2.80
N GLY A 116 8.68 18.34 2.01
CA GLY A 116 9.30 19.64 2.31
C GLY A 116 10.78 19.53 2.67
N ALA A 117 11.30 20.46 3.49
CA ALA A 117 12.71 20.47 3.92
C ALA A 117 13.12 19.24 4.78
N ALA A 118 12.17 18.55 5.40
CA ALA A 118 12.43 17.37 6.22
C ALA A 118 12.68 16.10 5.40
N GLY A 119 12.29 16.11 4.12
CA GLY A 119 12.38 14.99 3.20
C GLY A 119 11.40 13.85 3.51
N LEU A 120 11.41 12.82 2.65
CA LEU A 120 10.56 11.64 2.79
C LEU A 120 11.33 10.47 3.45
N LYS A 121 10.63 9.66 4.25
CA LYS A 121 11.16 8.38 4.76
C LYS A 121 10.22 7.24 4.44
N ILE A 122 10.77 6.11 4.03
CA ILE A 122 10.02 4.87 3.85
C ILE A 122 10.27 3.98 5.07
N LYS A 123 9.18 3.61 5.75
CA LYS A 123 9.19 2.59 6.79
C LYS A 123 8.59 1.32 6.23
N VAL A 124 9.31 0.21 6.38
CA VAL A 124 8.79 -1.13 6.08
C VAL A 124 8.68 -1.95 7.36
N SER A 125 7.73 -2.89 7.34
CA SER A 125 7.54 -3.87 8.40
C SER A 125 8.78 -4.75 8.56
N ARG A 126 8.92 -5.39 9.72
CA ARG A 126 10.10 -6.22 10.04
C ARG A 126 10.33 -7.31 8.98
N GLU A 127 9.27 -7.89 8.45
CA GLU A 127 9.29 -8.99 7.48
C GLU A 127 9.99 -8.58 6.18
N LEU A 128 9.84 -7.31 5.77
CA LEU A 128 10.43 -6.79 4.52
C LEU A 128 11.82 -6.15 4.73
N ARG A 129 12.25 -5.90 5.97
CA ARG A 129 13.54 -5.21 6.24
C ARG A 129 14.75 -6.01 5.77
N GLY A 130 14.68 -7.32 5.87
CA GLY A 130 15.77 -8.23 5.50
C GLY A 130 15.89 -8.49 4.01
N GLY A 131 14.88 -8.12 3.20
CA GLY A 131 14.88 -8.40 1.77
C GLY A 131 15.27 -7.20 0.90
N ARG A 132 15.22 -7.45 -0.42
CA ARG A 132 15.50 -6.47 -1.47
C ARG A 132 14.48 -5.33 -1.42
N ARG A 133 14.98 -4.09 -1.52
CA ARG A 133 14.18 -2.86 -1.47
C ARG A 133 14.71 -1.87 -2.48
N ASP A 134 13.92 -1.63 -3.51
CA ASP A 134 14.24 -0.68 -4.58
C ASP A 134 13.19 0.44 -4.55
N VAL A 135 13.66 1.69 -4.56
CA VAL A 135 12.78 2.88 -4.51
C VAL A 135 12.94 3.65 -5.80
N TYR A 136 11.81 4.12 -6.32
CA TYR A 136 11.73 4.88 -7.54
C TYR A 136 10.85 6.11 -7.35
N ARG A 137 11.09 7.09 -8.21
CA ARG A 137 10.20 8.21 -8.44
C ARG A 137 9.69 8.17 -9.87
N ALA A 138 8.49 8.69 -10.08
CA ALA A 138 7.97 8.94 -11.42
C ALA A 138 6.98 10.08 -11.41
N HIS A 139 6.68 10.60 -12.58
CA HIS A 139 5.55 11.49 -12.83
C HIS A 139 4.35 10.66 -13.27
N MET A 140 3.14 11.01 -12.82
CA MET A 140 1.93 10.24 -13.14
C MET A 140 1.65 10.19 -14.65
N GLY A 141 1.85 11.31 -15.36
CA GLY A 141 1.71 11.35 -16.82
C GLY A 141 2.67 10.38 -17.52
N ASP A 142 3.93 10.36 -17.11
CA ASP A 142 4.94 9.48 -17.69
C ASP A 142 4.65 8.00 -17.38
N MET A 143 4.15 7.70 -16.18
CA MET A 143 3.72 6.34 -15.82
C MET A 143 2.52 5.89 -16.66
N HIS A 144 1.61 6.79 -16.99
CA HIS A 144 0.49 6.49 -17.88
C HIS A 144 0.97 6.16 -19.30
N GLU A 145 1.90 6.95 -19.83
CA GLU A 145 2.39 6.80 -21.21
C GLU A 145 3.39 5.66 -21.39
N ARG A 146 4.29 5.46 -20.43
CA ARG A 146 5.46 4.57 -20.55
C ARG A 146 5.48 3.43 -19.52
N GLY A 147 4.52 3.37 -18.61
CA GLY A 147 4.48 2.37 -17.55
C GLY A 147 5.76 2.40 -16.70
N ASN A 148 6.25 1.21 -16.35
CA ASN A 148 7.44 1.07 -15.49
C ASN A 148 8.74 1.62 -16.13
N ALA A 149 8.77 1.91 -17.44
CA ALA A 149 9.92 2.56 -18.08
C ALA A 149 10.10 4.04 -17.66
N ALA A 150 9.08 4.66 -17.06
CA ALA A 150 9.17 6.00 -16.49
C ALA A 150 9.79 6.04 -15.09
N LEU A 151 10.06 4.87 -14.47
CA LEU A 151 10.61 4.80 -13.12
C LEU A 151 12.07 5.25 -13.09
N VAL A 152 12.35 6.28 -12.29
CA VAL A 152 13.69 6.78 -12.03
C VAL A 152 14.14 6.28 -10.65
N PRO A 153 15.24 5.51 -10.54
CA PRO A 153 15.70 4.98 -9.27
C PRO A 153 16.13 6.09 -8.31
N VAL A 154 15.83 5.89 -7.02
CA VAL A 154 16.15 6.83 -5.95
C VAL A 154 16.95 6.11 -4.86
N PRO A 155 18.09 6.69 -4.41
CA PRO A 155 18.84 6.12 -3.30
C PRO A 155 18.01 6.05 -2.01
N LEU A 156 17.91 4.84 -1.45
CA LEU A 156 17.32 4.58 -0.13
C LEU A 156 18.43 4.47 0.92
N GLY A 157 18.44 5.39 1.88
CA GLY A 157 19.36 5.33 3.01
C GLY A 157 19.08 4.15 3.93
N ARG A 158 20.08 3.71 4.71
CA ARG A 158 19.92 2.65 5.71
C ARG A 158 18.87 2.99 6.78
N ASP A 159 18.65 4.28 7.04
CA ASP A 159 17.62 4.81 7.95
C ASP A 159 16.24 4.93 7.31
N GLY A 160 16.08 4.47 6.06
CA GLY A 160 14.84 4.57 5.29
C GLY A 160 14.61 5.95 4.67
N ARG A 161 15.54 6.91 4.79
CA ARG A 161 15.40 8.20 4.11
C ARG A 161 15.51 8.03 2.61
N VAL A 162 14.57 8.67 1.92
CA VAL A 162 14.55 8.77 0.47
C VAL A 162 15.21 10.10 0.11
N ARG A 163 16.39 10.05 -0.54
CA ARG A 163 17.16 11.26 -0.89
C ARG A 163 16.90 11.63 -2.34
N ALA A 164 15.70 12.11 -2.64
CA ALA A 164 15.38 12.72 -3.91
C ALA A 164 14.41 13.88 -3.72
N ASP A 165 14.43 14.79 -4.68
CA ASP A 165 13.39 15.76 -4.85
C ASP A 165 12.19 15.11 -5.56
N PHE A 166 11.02 15.28 -4.98
CA PHE A 166 9.75 14.80 -5.49
C PHE A 166 8.76 15.94 -5.74
N SER A 167 9.21 17.19 -5.70
CA SER A 167 8.36 18.33 -6.01
C SER A 167 7.93 18.26 -7.47
N THR A 168 6.63 18.21 -7.69
CA THR A 168 5.97 18.40 -8.99
C THR A 168 5.02 19.57 -8.85
N GLU A 169 5.07 20.54 -9.76
CA GLU A 169 4.24 21.76 -9.71
C GLU A 169 2.74 21.47 -9.69
N ASP A 170 2.32 20.38 -10.35
CA ASP A 170 0.94 19.92 -10.49
C ASP A 170 0.51 18.87 -9.43
N GLY A 171 1.45 18.43 -8.59
CA GLY A 171 1.20 17.37 -7.61
C GLY A 171 0.88 16.02 -8.23
N SER A 172 1.60 15.66 -9.29
CA SER A 172 1.47 14.38 -9.98
C SER A 172 2.65 13.43 -9.70
N GLY A 173 3.53 13.77 -8.77
CA GLY A 173 4.66 12.94 -8.38
C GLY A 173 4.24 11.63 -7.70
N LEU A 174 4.96 10.56 -8.02
CA LEU A 174 4.77 9.23 -7.43
C LEU A 174 6.05 8.78 -6.72
N VAL A 175 5.85 8.14 -5.55
CA VAL A 175 6.89 7.32 -4.91
C VAL A 175 6.50 5.87 -5.10
N VAL A 176 7.43 5.05 -5.59
CA VAL A 176 7.23 3.62 -5.77
C VAL A 176 8.28 2.85 -4.99
N LEU A 177 7.86 1.91 -4.15
CA LEU A 177 8.74 0.98 -3.45
C LEU A 177 8.46 -0.44 -3.96
N PHE A 178 9.50 -1.13 -4.39
CA PHE A 178 9.47 -2.57 -4.55
C PHE A 178 10.16 -3.23 -3.37
N ALA A 179 9.45 -4.03 -2.59
CA ALA A 179 10.01 -4.72 -1.43
C ALA A 179 9.48 -6.15 -1.29
N GLY A 180 10.33 -7.04 -0.78
CA GLY A 180 9.97 -8.44 -0.50
C GLY A 180 10.65 -8.95 0.78
N PRO A 181 10.18 -10.07 1.34
CA PRO A 181 10.88 -10.77 2.42
C PRO A 181 12.27 -11.26 1.97
N ALA A 182 13.12 -11.55 2.96
CA ALA A 182 14.49 -12.02 2.73
C ALA A 182 14.59 -13.38 2.00
N ASP A 183 13.53 -14.19 2.10
CA ASP A 183 13.45 -15.50 1.44
C ASP A 183 13.15 -15.42 -0.06
N GLY A 184 12.88 -14.22 -0.60
CA GLY A 184 12.58 -14.01 -2.02
C GLY A 184 11.23 -14.59 -2.47
N SER A 185 10.39 -15.07 -1.55
CA SER A 185 9.16 -15.80 -1.87
C SER A 185 8.09 -14.97 -2.59
N ARG A 186 8.18 -13.64 -2.49
CA ARG A 186 7.25 -12.70 -3.12
C ARG A 186 7.85 -11.30 -3.16
N ARG A 187 7.25 -10.43 -3.96
CA ARG A 187 7.55 -9.01 -3.96
C ARG A 187 6.28 -8.18 -4.10
N PHE A 188 6.31 -6.99 -3.53
CA PHE A 188 5.21 -6.04 -3.54
C PHE A 188 5.68 -4.73 -4.17
N LYS A 189 4.82 -4.10 -4.96
CA LYS A 189 4.99 -2.73 -5.45
C LYS A 189 4.02 -1.83 -4.72
N PHE A 190 4.54 -0.97 -3.85
CA PHE A 190 3.79 0.02 -3.10
C PHE A 190 3.88 1.36 -3.81
N VAL A 191 2.75 2.03 -4.01
CA VAL A 191 2.70 3.33 -4.70
C VAL A 191 2.05 4.37 -3.79
N TRP A 192 2.69 5.52 -3.67
CA TRP A 192 2.12 6.72 -3.04
C TRP A 192 1.99 7.83 -4.07
N TRP A 193 0.85 8.53 -4.03
CA TRP A 193 0.63 9.73 -4.82
C TRP A 193 0.93 10.98 -3.99
N LEU A 194 1.80 11.84 -4.51
CA LEU A 194 2.23 13.07 -3.84
C LEU A 194 1.36 14.26 -4.23
N GLY A 195 1.19 15.19 -3.28
CA GLY A 195 0.55 16.48 -3.49
C GLY A 195 1.46 17.49 -4.18
N PRO A 196 0.91 18.62 -4.67
CA PRO A 196 1.71 19.67 -5.28
C PRO A 196 2.69 20.27 -4.26
N ALA A 197 3.85 20.70 -4.76
CA ALA A 197 4.78 21.46 -3.94
C ALA A 197 4.15 22.82 -3.59
N GLY A 198 3.89 23.07 -2.30
CA GLY A 198 3.37 24.35 -1.81
C GLY A 198 1.88 24.41 -1.45
N GLY A 199 1.21 23.29 -1.17
CA GLY A 199 -0.16 23.29 -0.62
C GLY A 199 -0.29 24.08 0.69
N PRO A 200 -1.48 24.67 1.00
CA PRO A 200 -1.63 25.72 2.01
C PRO A 200 -1.20 25.24 3.41
N GLN A 201 -0.43 26.09 4.09
CA GLN A 201 -0.01 25.94 5.49
C GLN A 201 -1.18 26.11 6.45
#